data_AF-A0A2V7X6Z4-F1
#
_entry.id   AF-A0A2V7X6Z4-F1
#
_cell.length_a   1.000
_cell.length_b   1.000
_cell.length_c   1.000
_cell.angle_alpha   90.00
_cell.angle_beta   90.00
_cell.angle_gamma   90.00
#
_symmetry.space_group_name_H-M   'P 1'
#
loop_
_entity.id
_entity.type
_entity.pdbx_description
1 polymer ?
#
loop_
_entity_poly.entity_id
_entity_poly.type
_entity_poly.pdbx_seq_one_letter_code
_entity_poly.pdbx_strand_id
1 'polypeptide(L)'
;MGLLSLAFSLPAVAQQTHADFAARIGMESHVGNMTGHAKNAQYDYRRYCAGCHGERGDGNGENAPWIDPKPRDFQLGIFKCRSTPTGTLPTDQDLSDTIARGIDRSNMPSWNMFTLQQKADLVAWVKHFSPRWTSEKPGTPIQIPAEPEVTAERIKNGREIFAKVQCWKCHGVTGEANGPSAATLQDDLGRPIAPFNF
;
A
#
# COMPACT_ATOMS: atom_id res chain seq x y z
N MET A 1 10.64 -39.77 19.41
CA MET A 1 9.29 -39.28 19.01
C MET A 1 9.48 -37.97 18.27
N GLY A 2 9.55 -38.04 16.94
CA GLY A 2 9.75 -36.88 16.08
C GLY A 2 8.42 -36.14 15.89
N LEU A 3 8.40 -34.87 16.27
CA LEU A 3 7.30 -33.96 15.94
C LEU A 3 7.38 -33.65 14.44
N LEU A 4 6.46 -34.23 13.66
CA LEU A 4 6.17 -33.76 12.31
C LEU A 4 5.64 -32.33 12.42
N SER A 5 6.49 -31.34 12.10
CA SER A 5 6.04 -29.99 11.83
C SER A 5 5.27 -30.00 10.52
N LEU A 6 3.94 -30.04 10.62
CA LEU A 6 3.04 -29.76 9.50
C LEU A 6 3.21 -28.28 9.13
N ALA A 7 3.95 -28.01 8.06
CA ALA A 7 3.96 -26.71 7.42
C ALA A 7 2.57 -26.47 6.83
N PHE A 8 1.78 -25.58 7.44
CA PHE A 8 0.55 -25.09 6.84
C PHE A 8 0.92 -24.21 5.65
N SER A 9 0.77 -24.74 4.44
CA SER A 9 0.80 -23.96 3.21
C SER A 9 -0.30 -22.89 3.30
N LEU A 10 0.09 -21.61 3.24
CA LEU A 10 -0.87 -20.53 3.10
C LEU A 10 -1.73 -20.79 1.85
N PRO A 11 -3.07 -20.62 1.91
CA PRO A 11 -3.90 -20.78 0.73
C PRO A 11 -3.43 -19.76 -0.31
N ALA A 12 -3.07 -20.25 -1.50
CA ALA A 12 -2.82 -19.39 -2.65
C ALA A 12 -4.08 -18.53 -2.85
N VAL A 13 -3.95 -17.21 -2.72
CA VAL A 13 -5.02 -16.29 -3.09
C VAL A 13 -5.23 -16.51 -4.58
N ALA A 14 -6.36 -17.12 -4.95
CA ALA A 14 -6.69 -17.37 -6.35
C ALA A 14 -6.69 -16.03 -7.11
N GLN A 15 -5.86 -15.95 -8.15
CA GLN A 15 -5.71 -14.74 -8.96
C GLN A 15 -7.05 -14.39 -9.62
N GLN A 16 -7.52 -13.16 -9.44
CA GLN A 16 -8.84 -12.70 -9.89
C GLN A 16 -8.94 -12.74 -11.43
N THR A 17 -10.02 -13.29 -11.98
CA THR A 17 -10.24 -13.44 -13.43
C THR A 17 -10.74 -12.15 -14.09
N HIS A 18 -10.70 -12.09 -15.43
CA HIS A 18 -11.32 -10.97 -16.17
C HIS A 18 -12.81 -10.83 -15.90
N ALA A 19 -13.53 -11.93 -15.67
CA ALA A 19 -14.95 -11.91 -15.31
C ALA A 19 -15.16 -11.26 -13.94
N ASP A 20 -14.28 -11.52 -12.97
CA ASP A 20 -14.34 -10.91 -11.64
C ASP A 20 -14.17 -9.39 -11.71
N PHE A 21 -13.23 -8.90 -12.53
CA PHE A 21 -13.04 -7.47 -12.75
C PHE A 21 -14.23 -6.83 -13.49
N ALA A 22 -14.75 -7.51 -14.51
CA ALA A 22 -15.93 -7.04 -15.25
C ALA A 22 -17.16 -6.90 -14.33
N ALA A 23 -17.35 -7.83 -13.40
CA ALA A 23 -18.43 -7.76 -12.40
C ALA A 23 -18.32 -6.54 -11.47
N ARG A 24 -17.12 -5.97 -11.31
CA ARG A 24 -16.84 -4.80 -10.46
C ARG A 24 -16.53 -3.52 -11.26
N ILE A 25 -16.72 -3.51 -12.58
CA ILE A 25 -16.42 -2.34 -13.41
C ILE A 25 -17.28 -1.10 -13.08
N GLY A 26 -18.43 -1.32 -12.41
CA GLY A 26 -19.28 -0.27 -11.86
C GLY A 26 -18.79 0.31 -10.53
N MET A 27 -17.60 -0.05 -10.06
CA MET A 27 -17.01 0.47 -8.82
C MET A 27 -16.91 2.00 -8.88
N GLU A 28 -17.23 2.63 -7.75
CA GLU A 28 -17.15 4.08 -7.57
C GLU A 28 -16.18 4.46 -6.45
N SER A 29 -15.73 5.71 -6.47
CA SER A 29 -14.99 6.33 -5.37
C SER A 29 -15.51 7.73 -5.09
N HIS A 30 -15.25 8.25 -3.90
CA HIS A 30 -15.63 9.59 -3.48
C HIS A 30 -14.42 10.35 -2.92
N VAL A 31 -13.92 11.30 -3.70
CA VAL A 31 -12.72 12.10 -3.37
C VAL A 31 -13.14 13.56 -3.30
N GLY A 32 -13.26 14.09 -2.09
CA GLY A 32 -13.86 15.41 -1.86
C GLY A 32 -15.27 15.47 -2.45
N ASN A 33 -15.50 16.39 -3.39
CA ASN A 33 -16.78 16.55 -4.09
C ASN A 33 -16.89 15.73 -5.40
N MET A 34 -15.86 14.96 -5.76
CA MET A 34 -15.85 14.18 -6.99
C MET A 34 -16.33 12.76 -6.73
N THR A 35 -17.19 12.25 -7.61
CA THR A 35 -17.50 10.82 -7.68
C THR A 35 -16.76 10.23 -8.87
N GLY A 36 -15.83 9.33 -8.59
CA GLY A 36 -15.05 8.61 -9.60
C GLY A 36 -15.76 7.34 -10.03
N HIS A 37 -15.61 6.96 -11.30
CA HIS A 37 -16.17 5.74 -11.86
C HIS A 37 -15.07 4.93 -12.56
N ALA A 38 -14.91 3.66 -12.19
CA ALA A 38 -13.79 2.85 -12.70
C ALA A 38 -13.75 2.83 -14.24
N LYS A 39 -14.89 2.63 -14.90
CA LYS A 39 -15.00 2.64 -16.37
C LYS A 39 -14.33 3.83 -17.07
N ASN A 40 -14.30 5.01 -16.43
CA ASN A 40 -13.73 6.23 -17.02
C ASN A 40 -12.19 6.24 -16.97
N ALA A 41 -11.58 5.49 -16.05
CA ALA A 41 -10.14 5.46 -15.84
C ALA A 41 -9.41 4.39 -16.67
N GLN A 42 -10.11 3.60 -17.49
CA GLN A 42 -9.49 2.51 -18.25
C GLN A 42 -8.31 2.99 -19.11
N TYR A 43 -8.49 4.10 -19.83
CA TYR A 43 -7.44 4.67 -20.67
C TYR A 43 -6.25 5.16 -19.84
N ASP A 44 -6.51 5.95 -18.79
CA ASP A 44 -5.45 6.52 -17.95
C ASP A 44 -4.67 5.41 -17.22
N TYR A 45 -5.36 4.42 -16.66
CA TYR A 45 -4.70 3.28 -16.00
C TYR A 45 -3.81 2.51 -16.98
N ARG A 46 -4.34 2.16 -18.16
CA ARG A 46 -3.58 1.44 -19.18
C ARG A 46 -2.35 2.23 -19.62
N ARG A 47 -2.49 3.54 -19.80
CA ARG A 47 -1.43 4.41 -20.31
C ARG A 47 -0.34 4.71 -19.27
N TYR A 48 -0.68 4.81 -17.99
CA TYR A 48 0.21 5.36 -16.97
C TYR A 48 0.52 4.40 -15.80
N CYS A 49 -0.31 3.36 -15.58
CA CYS A 49 -0.20 2.50 -14.40
C CYS A 49 0.10 1.03 -14.75
N ALA A 50 -0.50 0.49 -15.81
CA ALA A 50 -0.45 -0.93 -16.15
C ALA A 50 0.97 -1.44 -16.44
N GLY A 51 1.87 -0.59 -16.97
CA GLY A 51 3.26 -0.96 -17.21
C GLY A 51 4.01 -1.41 -15.95
N CYS A 52 3.62 -0.92 -14.77
CA CYS A 52 4.20 -1.35 -13.48
C CYS A 52 3.23 -2.27 -12.71
N HIS A 53 1.95 -1.89 -12.61
CA HIS A 53 0.97 -2.61 -11.79
C HIS A 53 0.30 -3.79 -12.49
N GLY A 54 0.52 -3.98 -13.79
CA GLY A 54 -0.10 -5.02 -14.60
C GLY A 54 -1.54 -4.68 -15.02
N GLU A 55 -1.99 -5.22 -16.14
CA GLU A 55 -3.38 -5.04 -16.62
C GLU A 55 -4.42 -5.58 -15.63
N ARG A 56 -4.03 -6.56 -14.80
CA ARG A 56 -4.86 -7.16 -13.75
C ARG A 56 -4.64 -6.54 -12.37
N GLY A 57 -3.83 -5.48 -12.27
CA GLY A 57 -3.49 -4.85 -11.00
C GLY A 57 -2.79 -5.76 -10.00
N ASP A 58 -2.15 -6.84 -10.45
CA ASP A 58 -1.45 -7.84 -9.62
C ASP A 58 0.00 -7.47 -9.29
N GLY A 59 0.44 -6.28 -9.69
CA GLY A 59 1.83 -5.84 -9.51
C GLY A 59 2.83 -6.51 -10.45
N ASN A 60 2.36 -7.22 -11.48
CA ASN A 60 3.20 -7.93 -12.46
C ASN A 60 3.19 -7.25 -13.84
N GLY A 61 3.24 -5.92 -13.88
CA GLY A 61 3.41 -5.19 -15.14
C GLY A 61 4.73 -5.52 -15.84
N GLU A 62 4.85 -5.18 -17.11
CA GLU A 62 6.05 -5.46 -17.94
C GLU A 62 7.36 -4.95 -17.30
N ASN A 63 7.28 -3.86 -16.52
CA ASN A 63 8.43 -3.24 -15.86
C ASN A 63 8.65 -3.77 -14.43
N ALA A 64 7.71 -4.52 -13.85
CA ALA A 64 7.80 -5.02 -12.48
C ALA A 64 9.06 -5.85 -12.15
N PRO A 65 9.62 -6.67 -13.08
CA PRO A 65 10.87 -7.38 -12.84
C PRO A 65 12.04 -6.45 -12.46
N TRP A 66 12.05 -5.22 -12.98
CA TRP A 66 13.15 -4.26 -12.84
C TRP A 66 12.91 -3.17 -11.78
N ILE A 67 11.80 -3.26 -11.05
CA ILE A 67 11.38 -2.26 -10.06
C ILE A 67 11.51 -2.84 -8.65
N ASP A 68 12.23 -2.14 -7.78
CA ASP A 68 12.28 -2.44 -6.34
C ASP A 68 12.16 -1.14 -5.52
N PRO A 69 11.26 -1.08 -4.51
CA PRO A 69 10.34 -2.14 -4.08
C PRO A 69 9.29 -2.48 -5.14
N LYS A 70 8.87 -3.75 -5.18
CA LYS A 70 7.92 -4.25 -6.18
C LYS A 70 6.61 -3.46 -6.20
N PRO A 71 5.98 -3.27 -7.38
CA PRO A 71 4.69 -2.62 -7.50
C PRO A 71 3.62 -3.27 -6.61
N ARG A 72 2.66 -2.45 -6.17
CA ARG A 72 1.56 -2.92 -5.33
C ARG A 72 0.65 -3.84 -6.13
N ASP A 73 0.39 -5.01 -5.58
CA ASP A 73 -0.76 -5.86 -5.93
C ASP A 73 -2.02 -5.28 -5.29
N PHE A 74 -2.92 -4.77 -6.13
CA PHE A 74 -4.19 -4.18 -5.73
C PHE A 74 -5.26 -5.23 -5.43
N GLN A 75 -5.14 -6.47 -5.92
CA GLN A 75 -6.12 -7.54 -5.68
C GLN A 75 -6.22 -7.91 -4.20
N LEU A 76 -5.12 -7.76 -3.46
CA LEU A 76 -5.06 -8.00 -2.01
C LEU A 76 -5.87 -6.98 -1.19
N GLY A 77 -6.08 -5.77 -1.71
CA GLY A 77 -6.69 -4.67 -0.94
C GLY A 77 -5.87 -4.24 0.28
N ILE A 78 -4.56 -4.50 0.29
CA ILE A 78 -3.64 -4.15 1.38
C ILE A 78 -2.77 -2.97 0.94
N PHE A 79 -2.89 -1.83 1.63
CA PHE A 79 -2.19 -0.59 1.29
C PHE A 79 -1.28 -0.13 2.42
N LYS A 80 -0.06 0.33 2.07
CA LYS A 80 0.94 0.81 3.05
C LYS A 80 0.56 2.17 3.65
N CYS A 81 0.20 3.13 2.79
CA CYS A 81 -0.10 4.50 3.19
C CYS A 81 -1.61 4.67 3.39
N ARG A 82 -2.04 4.82 4.64
CA ARG A 82 -3.46 4.90 5.02
C ARG A 82 -3.61 5.79 6.24
N SER A 83 -4.74 6.46 6.37
CA SER A 83 -5.15 7.14 7.60
C SER A 83 -6.01 6.25 8.50
N THR A 84 -6.23 4.97 8.15
CA THR A 84 -7.11 4.04 8.86
C THR A 84 -6.33 3.00 9.69
N PRO A 85 -6.91 2.37 10.74
CA PRO A 85 -6.21 1.42 11.61
C PRO A 85 -5.67 0.17 10.91
N THR A 86 -4.60 -0.46 11.40
CA THR A 86 -3.99 -1.66 10.78
C THR A 86 -5.03 -2.73 10.45
N GLY A 87 -4.96 -3.27 9.22
CA GLY A 87 -5.86 -4.33 8.72
C GLY A 87 -7.09 -3.82 7.96
N THR A 88 -7.50 -2.56 8.13
CA THR A 88 -8.68 -2.00 7.46
C THR A 88 -8.36 -1.47 6.06
N LEU A 89 -9.39 -1.33 5.21
CA LEU A 89 -9.26 -0.64 3.93
C LEU A 89 -8.89 0.86 4.12
N PRO A 90 -8.11 1.46 3.21
CA PRO A 90 -7.87 2.90 3.20
C PRO A 90 -9.13 3.67 2.80
N THR A 91 -9.13 4.98 3.01
CA THR A 91 -10.15 5.86 2.42
C THR A 91 -9.87 6.10 0.94
N ASP A 92 -10.89 6.56 0.20
CA ASP A 92 -10.70 6.98 -1.20
C ASP A 92 -9.73 8.19 -1.29
N GLN A 93 -9.73 9.05 -0.27
CA GLN A 93 -8.78 10.16 -0.17
C GLN A 93 -7.34 9.67 0.02
N ASP A 94 -7.09 8.65 0.85
CA ASP A 94 -5.74 8.07 1.02
C ASP A 94 -5.16 7.59 -0.32
N LEU A 95 -6.00 6.93 -1.14
CA LEU A 95 -5.61 6.43 -2.46
C LEU A 95 -5.37 7.58 -3.43
N SER A 96 -6.25 8.58 -3.46
CA SER A 96 -6.10 9.79 -4.30
C SER A 96 -4.82 10.56 -3.96
N ASP A 97 -4.55 10.76 -2.67
CA ASP A 97 -3.35 11.48 -2.21
C ASP A 97 -2.08 10.71 -2.55
N THR A 98 -2.13 9.38 -2.46
CA THR A 98 -1.02 8.51 -2.87
C THR A 98 -0.75 8.61 -4.38
N ILE A 99 -1.79 8.63 -5.21
CA ILE A 99 -1.63 8.85 -6.67
C ILE A 99 -1.05 10.24 -6.94
N ALA A 100 -1.54 11.27 -6.26
CA ALA A 100 -1.10 12.65 -6.45
C ALA A 100 0.39 12.82 -6.10
N ARG A 101 0.79 12.41 -4.89
CA ARG A 101 2.15 12.64 -4.38
C ARG A 101 3.17 11.58 -4.80
N GLY A 102 2.72 10.42 -5.26
CA GLY A 102 3.58 9.25 -5.47
C GLY A 102 4.02 8.62 -4.14
N ILE A 103 5.03 7.75 -4.21
CA ILE A 103 5.64 7.13 -3.02
C ILE A 103 7.16 7.32 -3.11
N ASP A 104 7.70 8.10 -2.18
CA ASP A 104 9.14 8.32 -2.07
C ASP A 104 9.91 6.99 -1.90
N ARG A 105 11.14 6.95 -2.41
CA ARG A 105 12.01 5.75 -2.42
C ARG A 105 11.32 4.53 -3.07
N SER A 106 10.54 4.78 -4.11
CA SER A 106 9.97 3.78 -5.01
C SER A 106 9.90 4.30 -6.44
N ASN A 107 9.58 3.42 -7.40
CA ASN A 107 9.31 3.82 -8.79
C ASN A 107 7.88 4.33 -9.02
N MET A 108 7.13 4.68 -7.96
CA MET A 108 5.79 5.27 -8.08
C MET A 108 5.89 6.81 -8.09
N PRO A 109 5.90 7.47 -9.26
CA PRO A 109 6.07 8.92 -9.34
C PRO A 109 4.82 9.66 -8.87
N SER A 110 4.95 10.97 -8.68
CA SER A 110 3.81 11.87 -8.46
C SER A 110 3.03 12.05 -9.77
N TRP A 111 1.70 11.86 -9.72
CA TRP A 111 0.80 12.06 -10.85
C TRP A 111 -0.06 13.33 -10.71
N ASN A 112 0.55 14.43 -10.27
CA ASN A 112 -0.11 15.73 -10.11
C ASN A 112 -0.63 16.35 -11.42
N MET A 113 -0.27 15.79 -12.57
CA MET A 113 -0.82 16.18 -13.88
C MET A 113 -2.29 15.79 -14.08
N PHE A 114 -2.80 14.79 -13.35
CA PHE A 114 -4.20 14.40 -13.44
C PHE A 114 -5.11 15.39 -12.72
N THR A 115 -6.27 15.65 -13.33
CA THR A 115 -7.36 16.39 -12.68
C THR A 115 -7.88 15.65 -11.45
N LEU A 116 -8.63 16.35 -10.58
CA LEU A 116 -9.28 15.72 -9.43
C LEU A 116 -10.25 14.60 -9.86
N GLN A 117 -10.99 14.79 -10.95
CA GLN A 117 -11.90 13.77 -11.48
C GLN A 117 -11.15 12.54 -11.98
N GLN A 118 -10.07 12.71 -12.75
CA GLN A 118 -9.25 11.58 -13.22
C GLN A 118 -8.64 10.79 -12.06
N LYS A 119 -8.20 11.47 -11.00
CA LYS A 119 -7.73 10.79 -9.78
C LYS A 119 -8.86 10.00 -9.11
N ALA A 120 -10.06 10.56 -8.98
CA ALA A 120 -11.21 9.83 -8.45
C ALA A 120 -11.55 8.59 -9.31
N ASP A 121 -11.58 8.73 -10.64
CA ASP A 121 -11.81 7.61 -11.56
C ASP A 121 -10.72 6.53 -11.40
N LEU A 122 -9.44 6.92 -11.29
CA LEU A 122 -8.33 6.01 -11.05
C LEU A 122 -8.43 5.32 -9.69
N VAL A 123 -8.90 6.00 -8.64
CA VAL A 123 -9.16 5.39 -7.33
C VAL A 123 -10.25 4.31 -7.46
N ALA A 124 -11.34 4.60 -8.19
CA ALA A 124 -12.38 3.61 -8.45
C ALA A 124 -11.82 2.41 -9.24
N TRP A 125 -10.91 2.66 -10.19
CA TRP A 125 -10.16 1.62 -10.89
C TRP A 125 -9.13 0.89 -10.01
N VAL A 126 -8.57 1.47 -8.97
CA VAL A 126 -7.75 0.66 -8.04
C VAL A 126 -8.64 -0.26 -7.22
N LYS A 127 -9.81 0.23 -6.80
CA LYS A 127 -10.78 -0.51 -5.98
C LYS A 127 -11.38 -1.72 -6.70
N HIS A 128 -11.68 -1.64 -8.00
CA HIS A 128 -12.35 -2.76 -8.69
C HIS A 128 -11.52 -4.05 -8.77
N PHE A 129 -10.19 -3.99 -8.55
CA PHE A 129 -9.32 -5.17 -8.56
C PHE A 129 -9.55 -6.11 -7.36
N SER A 130 -9.96 -5.59 -6.21
CA SER A 130 -10.12 -6.40 -4.99
C SER A 130 -11.59 -6.61 -4.63
N PRO A 131 -12.03 -7.84 -4.33
CA PRO A 131 -13.38 -8.09 -3.83
C PRO A 131 -13.62 -7.49 -2.44
N ARG A 132 -12.58 -7.14 -1.67
CA ARG A 132 -12.75 -6.57 -0.32
C ARG A 132 -13.62 -5.31 -0.34
N TRP A 133 -13.54 -4.51 -1.40
CA TRP A 133 -14.32 -3.28 -1.55
C TRP A 133 -15.82 -3.49 -1.74
N THR A 134 -16.28 -4.73 -1.99
CA THR A 134 -17.72 -5.02 -2.08
C THR A 134 -18.32 -5.42 -0.73
N SER A 135 -17.52 -5.98 0.18
CA SER A 135 -17.96 -6.50 1.48
C SER A 135 -17.52 -5.66 2.67
N GLU A 136 -16.46 -4.87 2.52
CA GLU A 136 -15.86 -4.07 3.58
C GLU A 136 -15.95 -2.57 3.28
N LYS A 137 -15.95 -1.77 4.35
CA LYS A 137 -15.84 -0.32 4.28
C LYS A 137 -14.43 0.11 4.72
N PRO A 138 -13.97 1.31 4.31
CA PRO A 138 -12.80 1.94 4.91
C PRO A 138 -12.89 1.96 6.43
N GLY A 139 -11.75 1.77 7.11
CA GLY A 139 -11.68 2.00 8.55
C GLY A 139 -11.95 3.47 8.89
N THR A 140 -12.33 3.75 10.14
CA THR A 140 -12.47 5.13 10.61
C THR A 140 -11.09 5.82 10.64
N PRO A 141 -10.91 6.99 10.00
CA PRO A 141 -9.64 7.70 10.04
C PRO A 141 -9.18 7.97 11.48
N ILE A 142 -7.91 7.71 11.74
CA ILE A 142 -7.29 8.00 13.03
C ILE A 142 -7.26 9.51 13.24
N GLN A 143 -7.47 9.93 14.50
CA GLN A 143 -7.35 11.34 14.86
C GLN A 143 -5.88 11.64 15.14
N ILE A 144 -5.29 12.50 14.31
CA ILE A 144 -3.90 12.95 14.48
C ILE A 144 -3.96 14.23 15.32
N PRO A 145 -3.46 14.22 16.58
CA PRO A 145 -3.38 15.43 17.38
C PRO A 145 -2.35 16.40 16.80
N ALA A 146 -2.40 17.67 17.24
CA ALA A 146 -1.36 18.63 16.89
C ALA A 146 0.03 18.07 17.24
N GLU A 147 1.00 18.31 16.36
CA GLU A 147 2.38 17.88 16.57
C GLU A 147 2.90 18.46 17.89
N PRO A 148 3.39 17.63 18.82
CA PRO A 148 3.93 18.12 20.07
C PRO A 148 5.23 18.87 19.84
N GLU A 149 5.51 19.89 20.66
CA GLU A 149 6.79 20.60 20.59
C GLU A 149 8.00 19.68 20.73
N VAL A 150 9.05 19.93 19.96
CA VAL A 150 10.30 19.20 20.04
C VAL A 150 11.11 19.71 21.23
N THR A 151 11.19 18.91 22.29
CA THR A 151 11.99 19.21 23.49
C THR A 151 13.04 18.12 23.73
N ALA A 152 14.12 18.48 24.43
CA ALA A 152 15.18 17.52 24.77
C ALA A 152 14.64 16.30 25.54
N GLU A 153 13.66 16.51 26.43
CA GLU A 153 13.02 15.43 27.18
C GLU A 153 12.21 14.49 26.26
N ARG A 154 11.50 15.03 25.27
CA ARG A 154 10.77 14.20 24.30
C ARG A 154 11.71 13.40 23.39
N ILE A 155 12.84 13.98 22.99
CA ILE A 155 13.88 13.27 22.23
C ILE A 155 14.45 12.10 23.06
N LYS A 156 14.73 12.36 24.34
CA LYS A 156 15.18 11.32 25.28
C LYS A 156 14.15 10.20 25.42
N ASN A 157 12.88 10.54 25.66
CA ASN A 157 11.79 9.57 25.76
C ASN A 157 11.62 8.76 24.46
N GLY A 158 11.72 9.41 23.30
CA GLY A 158 11.70 8.73 22.00
C GLY A 158 12.83 7.71 21.85
N ARG A 159 14.05 8.06 22.25
CA ARG A 159 15.21 7.14 22.28
C ARG A 159 14.97 5.94 23.18
N GLU A 160 14.40 6.15 24.36
CA GLU A 160 14.08 5.07 25.31
C GLU A 160 13.03 4.11 24.74
N ILE A 161 11.98 4.64 24.11
CA ILE A 161 10.96 3.82 23.43
C ILE A 161 11.58 3.04 22.27
N PHE A 162 12.40 3.68 21.42
CA PHE A 162 13.08 3.04 20.30
C PHE A 162 13.90 1.82 20.74
N ALA A 163 14.61 1.94 21.87
CA ALA A 163 15.35 0.83 22.48
C ALA A 163 14.42 -0.24 23.06
N LYS A 164 13.40 0.17 23.83
CA LYS A 164 12.48 -0.70 24.57
C LYS A 164 11.63 -1.58 23.66
N VAL A 165 11.08 -1.01 22.59
CA VAL A 165 10.28 -1.77 21.59
C VAL A 165 11.14 -2.37 20.49
N GLN A 166 12.47 -2.27 20.63
CA GLN A 166 13.47 -2.92 19.79
C GLN A 166 13.40 -2.52 18.31
N CYS A 167 13.06 -1.25 18.02
CA CYS A 167 13.07 -0.71 16.66
C CYS A 167 14.43 -0.92 15.96
N TRP A 168 15.52 -0.87 16.74
CA TRP A 168 16.89 -1.07 16.30
C TRP A 168 17.15 -2.46 15.70
N LYS A 169 16.35 -3.49 16.02
CA LYS A 169 16.52 -4.83 15.42
C LYS A 169 16.36 -4.79 13.90
N CYS A 170 15.46 -3.95 13.41
CA CYS A 170 15.26 -3.72 11.98
C CYS A 170 16.07 -2.51 11.51
N HIS A 171 15.96 -1.39 12.23
CA HIS A 171 16.47 -0.10 11.73
C HIS A 171 17.90 0.25 12.15
N GLY A 172 18.56 -0.57 12.97
CA GLY A 172 19.88 -0.26 13.53
C GLY A 172 19.82 0.64 14.76
N VAL A 173 20.88 0.64 15.57
CA VAL A 173 20.96 1.48 16.79
C VAL A 173 21.04 2.97 16.48
N THR A 174 21.57 3.32 15.31
CA THR A 174 21.70 4.68 14.76
C THR A 174 20.60 5.05 13.78
N GLY A 175 19.67 4.15 13.46
CA GLY A 175 18.63 4.40 12.46
C GLY A 175 19.09 4.24 11.00
N GLU A 176 20.24 3.62 10.75
CA GLU A 176 20.83 3.47 9.41
C GLU A 176 20.31 2.27 8.61
N ALA A 177 19.19 1.67 9.02
CA ALA A 177 18.60 0.48 8.39
C ALA A 177 19.52 -0.76 8.37
N ASN A 178 20.48 -0.84 9.30
CA ASN A 178 21.49 -1.89 9.40
C ASN A 178 21.28 -2.82 10.62
N GLY A 179 20.03 -2.94 11.09
CA GLY A 179 19.71 -3.82 12.21
C GLY A 179 19.94 -5.30 11.88
N PRO A 180 20.19 -6.17 12.88
CA PRO A 180 20.48 -7.59 12.66
C PRO A 180 19.36 -8.35 11.92
N SER A 181 18.12 -7.86 11.98
CA SER A 181 16.98 -8.45 11.28
C SER A 181 16.70 -7.80 9.92
N ALA A 182 17.38 -6.72 9.55
CA ALA A 182 17.08 -5.94 8.35
C ALA A 182 17.03 -6.79 7.07
N ALA A 183 18.03 -7.65 6.88
CA ALA A 183 18.13 -8.53 5.70
C ALA A 183 17.12 -9.69 5.68
N THR A 184 16.40 -9.93 6.79
CA THR A 184 15.45 -11.05 6.93
C THR A 184 14.00 -10.64 6.71
N LEU A 185 13.73 -9.34 6.61
CA LEU A 185 12.37 -8.82 6.48
C LEU A 185 11.76 -9.17 5.13
N GLN A 186 10.49 -9.55 5.16
CA GLN A 186 9.68 -9.86 3.99
C GLN A 186 8.34 -9.14 4.06
N ASP A 187 7.74 -8.86 2.91
CA ASP A 187 6.36 -8.42 2.83
C ASP A 187 5.37 -9.59 2.92
N ASP A 188 4.07 -9.29 2.88
CA ASP A 188 3.00 -10.29 2.98
C ASP A 188 3.00 -11.33 1.84
N LEU A 189 3.76 -11.08 0.76
CA LEU A 189 3.95 -11.98 -0.37
C LEU A 189 5.29 -12.73 -0.30
N GLY A 190 6.02 -12.63 0.82
CA GLY A 190 7.32 -13.28 1.01
C GLY A 190 8.47 -12.62 0.27
N ARG A 191 8.28 -11.41 -0.28
CA ARG A 191 9.31 -10.70 -1.04
C ARG A 191 10.18 -9.89 -0.07
N PRO A 192 11.51 -9.84 -0.25
CA PRO A 192 12.39 -9.04 0.61
C PRO A 192 11.93 -7.58 0.69
N ILE A 193 11.95 -7.00 1.89
CA ILE A 193 11.68 -5.58 2.11
C ILE A 193 12.77 -4.99 3.01
N ALA A 194 13.31 -3.84 2.62
CA ALA A 194 14.30 -3.13 3.43
C ALA A 194 13.61 -2.17 4.41
N PRO A 195 14.09 -2.04 5.65
CA PRO A 195 13.70 -0.95 6.53
C PRO A 195 14.24 0.38 5.98
N PHE A 196 13.53 1.48 6.22
CA PHE A 196 14.06 2.80 5.90
C PHE A 196 15.07 3.27 6.95
N ASN A 197 16.01 4.11 6.51
CA ASN A 197 16.79 4.92 7.42
C ASN A 197 16.03 6.18 7.84
N PHE A 198 16.35 6.72 9.01
CA PHE A 198 15.77 7.96 9.57
C PHE A 198 16.83 8.78 10.31
#